data_AF-A0A9D3PJQ1-F1
#
_entry.id   AF-A0A9D3PJQ1-F1
#
_cell.length_a   1.000
_cell.length_b   1.000
_cell.length_c   1.000
_cell.angle_alpha   90.00
_cell.angle_beta   90.00
_cell.angle_gamma   90.00
#
_symmetry.space_group_name_H-M   'P 1'
#
loop_
_entity.id
_entity.type
_entity.pdbx_description
1 polymer ?
#
loop_
_entity_poly.entity_id
_entity_poly.type
_entity_poly.pdbx_seq_one_letter_code
_entity_poly.pdbx_strand_id
1 'polypeptide(L)'
;MTGLVVVGPGFLLVQDNARPHVARVCRQFLDDEGIDYIDWPSRSPDLNPIENLSDVVYRRIRRRQVAPQTVQELTDALVQVWEEIPQDTIHCLIRSMPRRCWECMQAYGDHTHY
;
A
#
# COMPACT_ATOMS: atom_id res chain seq x y z
N MET A 1 2.72 -32.15 2.83
CA MET A 1 2.43 -30.86 3.48
C MET A 1 1.66 -30.03 2.48
N THR A 2 0.36 -29.83 2.70
CA THR A 2 -0.47 -28.95 1.87
C THR A 2 -0.12 -27.51 2.24
N GLY A 3 0.74 -26.87 1.44
CA GLY A 3 1.06 -25.45 1.59
C GLY A 3 -0.23 -24.64 1.46
N LEU A 4 -0.52 -23.83 2.48
CA LEU A 4 -1.56 -22.82 2.38
C LEU A 4 -1.17 -21.91 1.22
N VAL A 5 -1.99 -21.88 0.17
CA VAL A 5 -1.86 -20.87 -0.88
C VAL A 5 -2.24 -19.54 -0.24
N VAL A 6 -1.24 -18.72 0.13
CA VAL A 6 -1.43 -17.44 0.81
C VAL A 6 -2.18 -16.44 -0.08
N VAL A 7 -2.04 -16.58 -1.39
CA VAL A 7 -2.60 -15.67 -2.41
C VAL A 7 -3.16 -16.42 -3.62
N GLY A 8 -4.28 -15.96 -4.19
CA GLY A 8 -4.91 -16.63 -5.32
C GLY A 8 -4.12 -16.52 -6.64
N PRO A 9 -4.46 -17.34 -7.66
CA PRO A 9 -3.83 -17.27 -8.98
C PRO A 9 -3.88 -15.87 -9.59
N GLY A 10 -2.76 -15.41 -10.16
CA GLY A 10 -2.65 -14.08 -10.77
C GLY A 10 -2.50 -12.92 -9.79
N PHE A 11 -2.29 -13.20 -8.50
CA PHE A 11 -1.89 -12.19 -7.53
C PHE A 11 -0.49 -11.65 -7.87
N LEU A 12 -0.35 -10.33 -7.83
CA LEU A 12 0.93 -9.64 -7.95
C LEU A 12 1.10 -8.73 -6.73
N LEU A 13 2.19 -8.93 -5.99
CA LEU A 13 2.57 -8.06 -4.90
C LEU A 13 3.10 -6.73 -5.45
N VAL A 14 2.57 -5.63 -4.93
CA VAL A 14 3.10 -4.28 -5.17
C VAL A 14 3.78 -3.81 -3.89
N GLN A 15 5.08 -3.54 -3.96
CA GLN A 15 5.88 -2.99 -2.87
C GLN A 15 6.93 -2.04 -3.44
N ASP A 16 7.37 -1.06 -2.64
CA ASP A 16 8.44 -0.15 -3.03
C ASP A 16 9.82 -0.82 -2.97
N ASN A 17 10.85 -0.10 -3.42
CA ASN A 17 12.23 -0.58 -3.39
C ASN A 17 12.97 -0.24 -2.08
N ALA A 18 12.27 -0.17 -0.94
CA ALA A 18 12.95 0.02 0.34
C ALA A 18 13.99 -1.09 0.57
N ARG A 19 15.13 -0.74 1.19
CA ARG A 19 16.25 -1.69 1.38
C ARG A 19 15.85 -3.04 1.98
N PRO A 20 14.94 -3.12 2.97
CA PRO A 20 14.46 -4.41 3.46
C PRO A 20 13.69 -5.22 2.40
N HIS A 21 12.84 -4.60 1.59
CA HIS A 21 12.01 -5.27 0.58
C HIS A 21 12.84 -5.91 -0.54
N VAL A 22 13.96 -5.28 -0.90
CA VAL A 22 14.88 -5.79 -1.94
C VAL A 22 16.02 -6.66 -1.36
N ALA A 23 16.04 -6.89 -0.05
CA ALA A 23 17.04 -7.73 0.58
C ALA A 23 16.91 -9.18 0.08
N ARG A 24 18.04 -9.87 -0.08
CA ARG A 24 18.10 -11.26 -0.57
C ARG A 24 17.17 -12.19 0.20
N VAL A 25 17.10 -12.04 1.52
CA VAL A 25 16.24 -12.87 2.38
C VAL A 25 14.75 -12.66 2.10
N CYS A 26 14.33 -11.43 1.81
CA CYS A 26 12.94 -11.11 1.50
C CYS A 26 12.56 -11.60 0.10
N ARG A 27 13.44 -11.42 -0.90
CA ARG A 27 13.21 -11.94 -2.26
C ARG A 27 13.14 -13.46 -2.27
N GLN A 28 14.06 -14.14 -1.58
CA GLN A 28 14.05 -15.60 -1.46
C GLN A 28 12.74 -16.10 -0.84
N PHE A 29 12.23 -15.41 0.19
CA PHE A 29 10.95 -15.76 0.80
C PHE A 29 9.78 -15.64 -0.20
N LEU A 30 9.74 -14.57 -1.00
CA LEU A 30 8.70 -14.42 -2.03
C LEU A 30 8.80 -15.52 -3.09
N ASP A 31 10.01 -15.88 -3.51
CA ASP A 31 10.25 -16.97 -4.46
C ASP A 31 9.81 -18.34 -3.88
N ASP A 32 10.17 -18.62 -2.62
CA ASP A 32 9.83 -19.88 -1.93
C ASP A 32 8.31 -20.03 -1.73
N GLU A 33 7.60 -18.93 -1.51
CA GLU A 33 6.13 -18.88 -1.37
C GLU A 33 5.40 -18.76 -2.72
N GLY A 34 6.14 -18.63 -3.84
CA GLY A 34 5.56 -18.47 -5.18
C GLY A 34 4.77 -17.17 -5.35
N ILE A 35 5.19 -16.10 -4.68
CA ILE A 35 4.55 -14.78 -4.74
C ILE A 35 5.29 -13.92 -5.77
N ASP A 36 4.66 -13.73 -6.93
CA ASP A 36 5.12 -12.79 -7.94
C ASP A 36 4.96 -11.33 -7.46
N TYR A 37 5.88 -10.45 -7.85
CA TYR A 37 5.84 -9.03 -7.51
C TYR A 37 6.17 -8.15 -8.72
N ILE A 38 5.74 -6.88 -8.66
CA ILE A 38 5.97 -5.90 -9.73
C ILE A 38 7.23 -5.08 -9.43
N ASP A 39 8.07 -4.90 -10.45
CA ASP A 39 9.17 -3.93 -10.39
C ASP A 39 8.61 -2.52 -10.26
N TRP A 40 8.92 -1.86 -9.13
CA TRP A 40 8.41 -0.52 -8.85
C TRP A 40 9.42 0.57 -9.23
N PRO A 41 9.00 1.69 -9.84
CA PRO A 41 9.90 2.81 -10.08
C PRO A 41 10.38 3.47 -8.78
N SER A 42 11.62 3.95 -8.78
CA SER A 42 12.18 4.65 -7.62
C SER A 42 11.52 6.02 -7.42
N ARG A 43 11.27 6.39 -6.16
CA ARG A 43 10.70 7.71 -5.77
C ARG A 43 9.34 8.02 -6.41
N SER A 44 8.49 7.02 -6.56
CA SER A 44 7.12 7.18 -7.10
C SER A 44 6.05 6.89 -6.05
N PRO A 45 5.94 7.70 -4.98
CA PRO A 45 4.89 7.54 -3.98
C PRO A 45 3.50 7.88 -4.56
N ASP A 46 3.46 8.76 -5.55
CA ASP A 46 2.27 9.19 -6.28
C ASP A 46 1.63 8.06 -7.11
N LEU A 47 2.43 7.06 -7.48
CA LEU A 47 1.94 5.83 -8.09
C LEU A 47 1.42 4.82 -7.07
N ASN A 48 1.73 4.94 -5.77
CA ASN A 48 1.44 3.92 -4.77
C ASN A 48 0.11 4.23 -4.05
N PRO A 49 -0.99 3.48 -4.31
CA PRO A 49 -2.29 3.82 -3.75
C PRO A 49 -2.36 3.72 -2.22
N ILE A 50 -1.48 2.94 -1.60
CA ILE A 50 -1.46 2.80 -0.13
C ILE A 50 -1.02 4.10 0.56
N GLU A 51 -0.29 4.98 -0.12
CA GLU A 51 0.11 6.28 0.44
C GLU A 51 -1.12 7.17 0.65
N ASN A 52 -2.05 7.19 -0.32
CA ASN A 52 -3.30 7.92 -0.16
C ASN A 52 -4.22 7.26 0.88
N LEU A 53 -4.25 5.93 0.97
CA LEU A 53 -5.00 5.24 2.02
C LEU A 53 -4.43 5.56 3.41
N SER A 54 -3.11 5.58 3.55
CA SER A 54 -2.42 5.93 4.78
C SER A 54 -2.72 7.38 5.19
N ASP A 55 -2.71 8.32 4.25
CA ASP A 55 -3.13 9.70 4.50
C ASP A 55 -4.59 9.80 4.95
N VAL A 56 -5.52 9.01 4.40
CA VAL A 56 -6.91 8.91 4.90
C VAL A 56 -6.94 8.46 6.36
N VAL A 57 -6.18 7.41 6.71
CA VAL A 57 -6.07 6.91 8.09
C VAL A 57 -5.53 7.99 9.02
N TYR A 58 -4.40 8.62 8.67
CA TYR A 58 -3.78 9.68 9.48
C TYR A 58 -4.70 10.88 9.67
N ARG A 59 -5.42 11.31 8.63
CA ARG A 59 -6.39 12.41 8.71
C ARG A 59 -7.54 12.08 9.65
N ARG A 60 -8.06 10.84 9.62
CA ARG A 60 -9.11 10.40 10.55
C ARG A 60 -8.62 10.40 11.99
N ILE A 61 -7.41 9.89 12.25
CA ILE A 61 -6.81 9.92 13.60
C ILE A 61 -6.64 11.36 14.08
N ARG A 62 -6.09 12.26 13.26
CA ARG A 62 -5.89 13.67 13.61
C ARG A 62 -7.18 14.45 13.87
N ARG A 63 -8.31 13.99 13.30
CA ARG A 63 -9.63 14.61 13.47
C ARG A 63 -10.41 14.07 14.68
N ARG A 64 -9.90 13.05 15.37
CA ARG A 64 -10.53 12.57 16.60
C ARG A 64 -10.61 13.68 17.63
N GLN A 65 -11.70 13.71 18.39
CA GLN A 65 -11.91 14.70 19.45
C GLN A 65 -10.86 14.58 20.56
N VAL A 66 -10.45 13.36 20.86
CA VAL A 66 -9.37 13.05 21.81
C VAL A 66 -8.21 12.44 21.03
N ALA A 67 -7.05 13.07 21.08
CA ALA A 67 -5.84 12.54 20.49
C ALA A 67 -5.30 11.38 21.35
N PRO A 68 -4.88 10.26 20.74
CA PRO A 68 -4.19 9.19 21.47
C PRO A 68 -2.96 9.72 22.21
N GLN A 69 -2.84 9.40 23.49
CA GLN A 69 -1.74 9.79 24.36
C GLN A 69 -0.76 8.65 24.60
N THR A 70 -1.15 7.41 24.30
CA THR A 70 -0.31 6.22 24.45
C THR A 70 -0.18 5.44 23.14
N VAL A 71 0.85 4.60 23.03
CA VAL A 71 1.02 3.70 21.88
C VAL A 71 -0.15 2.72 21.76
N GLN A 72 -0.70 2.26 22.88
CA GLN A 72 -1.87 1.37 22.89
C GLN A 72 -3.10 2.09 22.33
N GLU A 73 -3.40 3.30 22.84
CA GLU A 73 -4.51 4.10 22.33
C GLU A 73 -4.35 4.41 20.84
N LEU A 74 -3.12 4.68 20.37
CA LEU A 74 -2.86 4.90 18.95
C LEU A 74 -3.09 3.63 18.13
N THR A 75 -2.72 2.47 18.65
CA THR A 75 -2.93 1.17 17.99
C THR A 75 -4.42 0.86 17.88
N ASP A 76 -5.17 1.01 18.96
CA ASP A 76 -6.62 0.79 18.98
C ASP A 76 -7.32 1.78 18.02
N ALA A 77 -6.86 3.03 18.04
CA ALA A 77 -7.32 4.08 17.14
C ALA A 77 -7.08 3.75 15.66
N LEU A 78 -5.92 3.18 15.31
CA LEU A 78 -5.57 2.74 13.95
C LEU A 78 -6.47 1.60 13.49
N VAL A 79 -6.64 0.56 14.30
CA VAL A 79 -7.49 -0.59 13.99
C VAL A 79 -8.94 -0.15 13.74
N GLN A 80 -9.51 0.64 14.66
CA GLN A 80 -10.87 1.14 14.49
C GLN A 80 -11.03 1.94 13.19
N VAL A 81 -10.10 2.87 12.90
CA VAL A 81 -10.17 3.68 11.68
C VAL A 81 -10.08 2.80 10.44
N TRP A 82 -9.22 1.78 10.46
CA TRP A 82 -9.06 0.83 9.36
C TRP A 82 -10.34 0.06 9.09
N GLU A 83 -10.98 -0.49 10.13
CA GLU A 83 -12.26 -1.22 10.03
C GLU A 83 -13.41 -0.34 9.52
N GLU A 84 -13.37 0.96 9.81
CA GLU A 84 -14.36 1.95 9.36
C GLU A 84 -14.10 2.50 7.95
N ILE A 85 -13.00 2.13 7.28
CA ILE A 85 -12.77 2.55 5.90
C ILE A 85 -13.69 1.74 4.99
N PRO A 86 -14.58 2.39 4.21
CA PRO A 86 -15.42 1.66 3.27
C PRO A 86 -14.55 0.96 2.22
N GLN A 87 -14.88 -0.30 1.91
CA GLN A 87 -14.19 -1.06 0.88
C GLN A 87 -14.15 -0.32 -0.48
N ASP A 88 -15.19 0.45 -0.78
CA ASP A 88 -15.24 1.28 -2.00
C ASP A 88 -14.15 2.34 -2.06
N THR A 89 -13.65 2.84 -0.91
CA THR A 89 -12.51 3.76 -0.89
C THR A 89 -11.25 3.05 -1.41
N ILE A 90 -11.01 1.82 -0.95
CA ILE A 90 -9.89 0.99 -1.41
C ILE A 90 -10.06 0.66 -2.90
N HIS A 91 -11.25 0.25 -3.32
CA HIS A 91 -11.52 -0.05 -4.73
C HIS A 91 -11.32 1.16 -5.64
N CYS A 92 -11.74 2.37 -5.23
CA CYS A 92 -11.53 3.59 -6.00
C CYS A 92 -10.04 3.93 -6.13
N LEU A 93 -9.25 3.75 -5.08
CA LEU A 93 -7.80 3.93 -5.12
C LEU A 93 -7.15 2.95 -6.10
N ILE A 94 -7.50 1.66 -6.05
CA ILE A 94 -7.00 0.65 -6.99
C ILE A 94 -7.40 1.00 -8.44
N ARG A 95 -8.67 1.34 -8.68
CA ARG A 95 -9.18 1.72 -10.00
C ARG A 95 -8.55 2.99 -10.57
N SER A 96 -7.89 3.81 -9.74
CA SER A 96 -7.17 5.01 -10.19
C SER A 96 -5.81 4.70 -10.85
N MET A 97 -5.27 3.48 -10.68
CA MET A 97 -3.93 3.12 -11.17
C MET A 97 -3.70 3.37 -12.67
N PRO A 98 -4.61 2.99 -13.59
CA PRO A 98 -4.41 3.27 -15.01
C PRO A 98 -4.26 4.77 -15.30
N ARG A 99 -4.99 5.62 -14.58
CA ARG A 99 -4.89 7.07 -14.72
C ARG A 99 -3.56 7.61 -14.17
N ARG A 100 -3.12 7.15 -12.99
CA ARG A 100 -1.81 7.50 -12.42
C ARG A 100 -0.67 7.18 -13.37
N CYS A 101 -0.67 5.96 -13.91
CA CYS A 101 0.32 5.53 -14.89
C CYS A 101 0.28 6.41 -16.15
N TRP A 102 -0.92 6.71 -16.66
CA TRP A 102 -1.07 7.57 -17.82
C TRP A 102 -0.53 8.99 -17.58
N GLU A 103 -0.82 9.60 -16.42
CA GLU A 103 -0.30 10.92 -16.08
C GLU A 103 1.22 10.92 -15.92
N CYS A 104 1.79 9.89 -15.27
CA CYS A 104 3.24 9.72 -15.17
C CYS A 104 3.89 9.60 -16.55
N MET A 105 3.26 8.88 -17.49
CA MET A 105 3.72 8.81 -18.88
C MET A 105 3.67 10.16 -19.58
N GLN A 106 2.59 10.94 -19.41
CA GLN A 106 2.47 12.30 -19.97
C GLN A 106 3.50 13.27 -19.37
N ALA A 107 3.86 13.05 -18.09
CA ALA A 107 4.88 13.80 -17.38
C ALA A 107 6.31 13.28 -17.65
N TYR A 108 6.49 12.32 -18.57
CA TYR A 108 7.79 11.69 -18.87
C TYR A 108 8.50 11.12 -17.63
N GLY A 109 7.75 10.57 -16.68
CA GLY A 109 8.25 10.02 -15.43
C GLY A 109 8.35 11.03 -14.27
N ASP A 110 7.97 12.29 -14.49
CA ASP A 110 7.87 13.30 -13.44
C ASP A 110 6.58 13.16 -12.61
N HIS A 111 6.44 13.98 -11.58
CA HIS A 111 5.38 13.93 -10.58
C HIS A 111 3.97 14.02 -11.20
N THR A 112 3.07 13.15 -10.71
CA THR A 112 1.62 13.28 -10.94
C THR A 112 0.95 14.14 -9.86
N HIS A 113 -0.35 14.38 -9.98
CA HIS A 113 -1.10 15.17 -8.98
C HIS A 113 -1.49 14.38 -7.72
N TYR A 114 -1.09 13.11 -7.63
CA TYR A 114 -1.50 12.15 -6.60
C TYR A 114 -0.62 12.12 -5.35
#